data_AF-A0A091C0B3-F1
#
_entry.id   AF-A0A091C0B3-F1
#
_cell.length_a   1.000
_cell.length_b   1.000
_cell.length_c   1.000
_cell.angle_alpha   90.00
_cell.angle_beta   90.00
_cell.angle_gamma   90.00
#
_symmetry.space_group_name_H-M   'P 1'
#
loop_
_entity.id
_entity.type
_entity.pdbx_description
1 polymer ?
#
loop_
_entity_poly.entity_id
_entity_poly.type
_entity_poly.pdbx_seq_one_letter_code
_entity_poly.pdbx_strand_id
1 'polypeptide(L)'
;MGEKGTFYITTPIYYPSGQLHIGNSYTTIACDAMARYKRLMGFDVFYLTGVDEHGEKIEKTAEKLGVAPQDYVDKMAVDIKNYGRL
;
A
#
# COMPACT_ATOMS: atom_id res chain seq x y z
N MET A 1 -28.12 18.42 -8.60
CA MET A 1 -27.26 17.28 -8.94
C MET A 1 -27.71 16.09 -8.11
N GLY A 2 -27.98 14.92 -8.72
CA GLY A 2 -28.25 13.71 -7.96
C GLY A 2 -27.04 13.27 -7.14
N GLU A 3 -27.26 12.55 -6.04
CA GLU A 3 -26.19 11.96 -5.24
C GLU A 3 -25.31 11.08 -6.12
N LYS A 4 -23.99 11.30 -6.05
CA LYS A 4 -23.04 10.44 -6.75
C LYS A 4 -22.78 9.21 -5.89
N GLY A 5 -22.66 8.06 -6.56
CA GLY A 5 -22.41 6.79 -5.90
C GLY A 5 -21.00 6.67 -5.30
N THR A 6 -20.75 5.51 -4.70
CA THR A 6 -19.45 5.17 -4.11
C THR A 6 -18.44 4.80 -5.20
N PHE A 7 -17.17 5.15 -4.98
CA PHE A 7 -16.03 4.77 -5.81
C PHE A 7 -14.96 4.12 -4.93
N TYR A 8 -14.73 2.83 -5.14
CA TYR A 8 -13.73 2.06 -4.43
C TYR A 8 -12.55 1.77 -5.34
N ILE A 9 -11.35 2.17 -4.95
CA ILE A 9 -10.11 1.90 -5.67
C ILE A 9 -9.07 1.28 -4.74
N THR A 10 -8.32 0.32 -5.27
CA THR A 10 -7.26 -0.38 -4.53
C THR A 10 -5.93 -0.32 -5.26
N THR A 11 -4.83 -0.36 -4.53
CA THR A 11 -3.56 -0.87 -5.06
C THR A 11 -3.50 -2.39 -4.86
N PRO A 12 -2.58 -3.09 -5.54
CA PRO A 12 -2.09 -4.37 -5.03
C PRO A 12 -1.53 -4.19 -3.61
N ILE A 13 -1.56 -5.25 -2.82
CA ILE A 13 -0.78 -5.32 -1.58
C ILE A 13 0.69 -5.55 -1.93
N TYR A 14 1.59 -4.75 -1.35
CA TYR A 14 3.01 -4.76 -1.71
C TYR A 14 3.79 -5.79 -0.90
N TYR A 15 4.65 -6.56 -1.57
CA TYR A 15 5.41 -7.63 -0.92
C TYR A 15 6.66 -7.09 -0.19
N PRO A 16 6.90 -7.47 1.08
CA PRO A 16 7.98 -6.98 1.92
C PRO A 16 9.33 -7.66 1.62
N SER A 17 9.70 -7.74 0.34
CA SER A 17 10.96 -8.38 -0.09
C SER A 17 12.15 -7.46 -0.30
N GLY A 18 12.05 -6.19 0.09
CA GLY A 18 13.14 -5.22 -0.01
C GLY A 18 12.67 -3.77 -0.07
N GLN A 19 13.56 -2.87 -0.48
CA GLN A 19 13.26 -1.45 -0.62
C GLN A 19 12.13 -1.19 -1.61
N LEU A 20 11.26 -0.23 -1.29
CA LEU A 20 10.28 0.33 -2.20
C LEU A 20 10.97 0.79 -3.49
N HIS A 21 10.42 0.40 -4.64
CA HIS A 21 10.94 0.81 -5.94
C HIS A 21 9.88 1.56 -6.75
N ILE A 22 10.31 2.12 -7.89
CA ILE A 22 9.47 2.96 -8.77
C ILE A 22 8.16 2.28 -9.23
N GLY A 23 8.12 0.94 -9.22
CA GLY A 23 6.91 0.17 -9.54
C GLY A 23 5.83 0.36 -8.49
N ASN A 24 6.18 0.29 -7.20
CA ASN A 24 5.25 0.57 -6.10
C ASN A 24 4.75 2.01 -6.18
N SER A 25 5.68 2.94 -6.46
CA SER A 25 5.41 4.37 -6.61
C SER A 25 4.37 4.66 -7.67
N TYR A 26 4.55 4.10 -8.86
CA TYR A 26 3.68 4.35 -9.99
C TYR A 26 2.23 3.97 -9.69
N THR A 27 2.00 2.76 -9.18
CA THR A 27 0.65 2.29 -8.88
C THR A 27 0.01 3.11 -7.75
N THR A 28 0.78 3.44 -6.71
CA THR A 28 0.29 4.28 -5.60
C THR A 28 -0.16 5.64 -6.11
N ILE A 29 0.67 6.30 -6.94
CA ILE A 29 0.38 7.63 -7.48
C ILE A 29 -0.82 7.60 -8.44
N ALA A 30 -0.90 6.59 -9.31
CA ALA A 30 -2.01 6.45 -10.25
C ALA A 30 -3.35 6.27 -9.52
N CYS A 31 -3.38 5.41 -8.49
CA CYS A 31 -4.58 5.18 -7.69
C CYS A 31 -4.94 6.42 -6.84
N ASP A 32 -3.96 7.11 -6.24
CA ASP A 32 -4.20 8.35 -5.49
C ASP A 32 -4.75 9.48 -6.39
N ALA A 33 -4.14 9.69 -7.56
CA ALA A 33 -4.60 10.70 -8.52
C ALA A 33 -6.07 10.45 -8.94
N MET A 34 -6.42 9.19 -9.21
CA MET A 34 -7.79 8.80 -9.54
C MET A 34 -8.75 9.01 -8.35
N ALA A 35 -8.33 8.61 -7.14
CA ALA A 35 -9.12 8.81 -5.93
C ALA A 35 -9.42 10.30 -5.69
N ARG A 36 -8.41 11.17 -5.81
CA ARG A 36 -8.56 12.63 -5.70
C ARG A 36 -9.48 13.19 -6.77
N TYR A 37 -9.31 12.77 -8.02
CA TYR A 37 -10.18 13.19 -9.12
C TYR A 37 -11.65 12.82 -8.87
N LYS A 38 -11.91 11.60 -8.37
CA LYS A 38 -13.26 11.14 -8.05
C LYS A 38 -13.87 11.90 -6.87
N ARG A 39 -13.08 12.22 -5.84
CA ARG A 39 -13.51 13.12 -4.74
C ARG A 39 -13.88 14.50 -5.27
N LEU A 40 -13.07 15.09 -6.15
CA LEU A 40 -13.36 16.39 -6.78
C LEU A 40 -14.64 16.37 -7.61
N MET A 41 -14.98 15.23 -8.22
CA MET A 41 -16.23 15.05 -8.96
C MET A 41 -17.46 14.80 -8.06
N GLY A 42 -17.29 14.75 -6.73
CA GLY A 42 -18.36 14.57 -5.75
C GLY A 42 -18.72 13.13 -5.42
N PHE A 43 -17.89 12.14 -5.77
CA PHE A 43 -18.11 10.74 -5.37
C PHE A 43 -17.71 10.51 -3.89
N ASP A 44 -18.37 9.57 -3.23
CA ASP A 44 -17.89 9.00 -1.97
C ASP A 44 -16.76 8.00 -2.27
N VAL A 45 -15.52 8.31 -1.87
CA VAL A 45 -14.33 7.59 -2.32
C VAL A 45 -13.65 6.84 -1.17
N PHE A 46 -13.50 5.53 -1.34
CA PHE A 46 -12.64 4.70 -0.51
C PHE A 46 -11.40 4.27 -1.30
N TYR A 47 -10.21 4.51 -0.73
CA TYR A 47 -8.92 4.13 -1.32
C TYR A 47 -8.20 3.17 -0.37
N LEU A 48 -7.96 1.93 -0.80
CA LEU A 48 -7.25 0.91 -0.03
C LEU A 48 -5.88 0.60 -0.61
N THR A 49 -4.89 0.51 0.27
CA THR A 49 -3.53 0.03 -0.03
C THR A 49 -3.03 -0.80 1.16
N GLY A 50 -1.94 -1.54 1.00
CA GLY A 50 -1.42 -2.38 2.08
C GLY A 50 -0.19 -3.19 1.70
N VAL A 51 0.18 -4.11 2.58
CA VAL A 51 1.34 -4.99 2.49
C VAL A 51 0.92 -6.46 2.59
N ASP A 52 1.68 -7.34 1.94
CA ASP A 52 1.52 -8.79 2.05
C ASP A 52 2.56 -9.37 3.03
N GLU A 53 2.20 -9.54 4.30
CA GLU A 53 3.15 -9.83 5.38
C GLU A 53 3.49 -11.33 5.54
N HIS A 54 2.96 -12.21 4.68
CA HIS A 54 3.15 -13.65 4.81
C HIS A 54 4.09 -14.23 3.75
N GLY A 55 4.73 -15.35 4.09
CA GLY A 55 5.47 -16.20 3.15
C GLY A 55 6.85 -16.62 3.64
N GLU A 56 7.30 -17.78 3.16
CA GLU A 56 8.57 -18.42 3.52
C GLU A 56 9.79 -17.51 3.29
N LYS A 57 9.72 -16.61 2.30
CA LYS A 57 10.79 -15.66 2.01
C LYS A 57 10.99 -14.63 3.13
N ILE A 58 9.91 -14.21 3.79
CA ILE A 58 9.95 -13.27 4.91
C ILE A 58 10.61 -13.95 6.10
N GLU A 59 10.19 -15.17 6.41
CA GLU A 59 10.75 -15.99 7.48
C GLU A 59 12.25 -16.21 7.29
N LYS A 60 12.67 -16.71 6.12
CA LYS A 60 14.09 -16.89 5.76
C LYS A 60 14.91 -15.60 5.84
N THR A 61 14.29 -14.44 5.58
CA THR A 61 14.99 -13.14 5.62
C THR A 61 15.11 -12.65 7.05
N ALA A 62 14.06 -12.78 7.86
CA ALA A 62 14.07 -12.46 9.28
C ALA A 62 15.09 -13.32 10.04
N GLU A 63 15.16 -14.62 9.76
CA GLU A 63 16.18 -15.54 10.29
C GLU A 63 17.60 -15.08 9.96
N LYS A 64 17.88 -14.73 8.70
CA LYS A 64 19.20 -14.23 8.27
C LYS A 64 19.60 -12.92 8.96
N LEU A 65 18.61 -12.09 9.29
CA LEU A 65 18.81 -10.81 9.96
C LEU A 65 18.80 -10.93 11.51
N GLY A 66 18.50 -12.12 12.04
CA GLY A 66 18.43 -12.37 13.49
C GLY A 66 17.28 -11.63 14.18
N VAL A 67 16.17 -11.39 13.48
CA VAL A 67 14.98 -10.69 14.01
C VAL A 67 13.74 -11.58 13.93
N ALA A 68 12.70 -11.27 14.71
CA ALA A 68 11.42 -11.97 14.55
C ALA A 68 10.76 -11.59 13.21
N PRO A 69 10.03 -12.50 12.54
CA PRO A 69 9.30 -12.18 11.31
C PRO A 69 8.36 -10.99 11.45
N GLN A 70 7.68 -10.84 12.60
CA GLN A 70 6.81 -9.71 12.89
C GLN A 70 7.58 -8.38 12.88
N ASP A 71 8.71 -8.31 13.59
CA ASP A 71 9.55 -7.11 13.64
C ASP A 71 10.08 -6.70 12.26
N TYR A 72 10.28 -7.68 11.38
CA TYR A 72 10.70 -7.43 10.01
C TYR A 72 9.58 -6.81 9.16
N VAL A 73 8.36 -7.36 9.21
CA VAL A 73 7.23 -6.84 8.43
C VAL A 73 6.71 -5.50 8.97
N ASP A 74 6.76 -5.28 10.29
CA ASP A 74 6.33 -4.04 10.94
C ASP A 74 7.13 -2.83 10.43
N LYS A 75 8.45 -2.98 10.26
CA LYS A 75 9.32 -1.93 9.69
C LYS A 75 8.87 -1.54 8.29
N MET A 76 8.53 -2.53 7.48
CA MET A 76 8.13 -2.31 6.08
C MET A 76 6.73 -1.71 5.96
N ALA A 77 5.81 -2.11 6.84
CA ALA A 77 4.49 -1.50 6.93
C ALA A 77 4.60 0.01 7.26
N VAL A 78 5.53 0.39 8.14
CA VAL A 78 5.83 1.81 8.44
C VAL A 78 6.36 2.55 7.20
N ASP A 79 7.30 1.96 6.47
CA ASP A 79 7.86 2.58 5.25
C ASP A 79 6.77 2.84 4.20
N ILE A 80 5.89 1.87 3.96
CA ILE A 80 4.78 2.02 3.00
C ILE A 80 3.76 3.04 3.49
N LYS A 81 3.46 3.07 4.79
CA LYS A 81 2.56 4.08 5.37
C LYS A 81 3.12 5.50 5.23
N ASN A 82 4.43 5.68 5.37
CA ASN A 82 5.09 6.97 5.16
C ASN A 82 5.14 7.33 3.67
N TYR A 83 5.33 6.34 2.80
CA TYR A 83 5.36 6.51 1.35
C TYR A 83 4.00 6.92 0.77
N GLY A 84 2.92 6.27 1.20
CA GLY A 84 1.55 6.52 0.75
C GLY A 84 0.88 7.72 1.40
N ARG A 85 1.56 8.42 2.31
CA ARG A 85 1.09 9.67 2.92
C ARG A 85 1.33 10.85 1.97
N LEU A 86 0.47 10.95 0.96
CA LEU A 86 0.14 12.21 0.28
C LEU A 86 -1.15 12.81 0.87
#